data_AF-A0AAN8IMG1-F1
#
_entry.id   AF-A0AAN8IMG1-F1
#
_cell.length_a   1.000
_cell.length_b   1.000
_cell.length_c   1.000
_cell.angle_alpha   90.00
_cell.angle_beta   90.00
_cell.angle_gamma   90.00
#
_symmetry.space_group_name_H-M   'P 1'
#
loop_
_entity.id
_entity.type
_entity.pdbx_description
1 polymer ?
#
loop_
_entity_poly.entity_id
_entity_poly.type
_entity_poly.pdbx_seq_one_letter_code
_entity_poly.pdbx_strand_id
1 'polypeptide(L)'
;MVVYSKVTDWDIRISLLTEWRNIIDRYPDLNVTVYEPGAMFVDQMLSLRSVTIKTALLTLLSMTIVCAIFMPNVCSVLTASVSIASISTGVIGFMSQFSFDLDPILMACLLMTIGMSVDYIAHIAYHFQVGFI
;
A
#
# COMPACT_ATOMS: atom_id res chain seq x y z
N MET A 1 -7.47 5.64 37.51
CA MET A 1 -7.90 4.48 36.71
C MET A 1 -9.32 4.77 36.24
N VAL A 2 -9.48 5.43 35.10
CA VAL A 2 -10.80 5.74 34.53
C VAL A 2 -11.20 4.57 33.63
N VAL A 3 -12.29 3.91 34.01
CA VAL A 3 -12.85 2.74 33.35
C VAL A 3 -13.48 3.20 32.03
N TYR A 4 -12.88 2.80 30.90
CA TYR A 4 -13.42 3.01 29.56
C TYR A 4 -14.66 2.15 29.33
N SER A 5 -15.82 2.73 29.61
CA SER A 5 -17.11 2.20 29.23
C SER A 5 -17.37 2.53 27.75
N LYS A 6 -17.31 1.52 26.87
CA LYS A 6 -17.81 1.51 25.48
C LYS A 6 -17.11 2.45 24.49
N VAL A 7 -15.85 2.18 24.15
CA VAL A 7 -15.25 2.70 22.92
C VAL A 7 -14.96 1.52 21.99
N THR A 8 -16.00 1.05 21.31
CA THR A 8 -15.89 -0.03 20.31
C THR A 8 -15.35 0.48 18.97
N ASP A 9 -15.41 1.78 18.72
CA ASP A 9 -14.92 2.40 17.49
C ASP A 9 -13.40 2.60 17.52
N TRP A 10 -12.75 2.07 16.48
CA TRP A 10 -11.30 2.15 16.31
C TRP A 10 -10.82 3.59 16.11
N ASP A 11 -11.61 4.45 15.46
CA ASP A 11 -11.27 5.85 15.22
C ASP A 11 -11.04 6.62 16.52
N ILE A 12 -11.90 6.41 17.52
CA ILE A 12 -11.81 7.08 18.82
C ILE A 12 -10.57 6.58 19.57
N ARG A 13 -10.24 5.29 19.45
CA ARG A 13 -9.02 4.72 20.06
C ARG A 13 -7.76 5.29 19.41
N ILE A 14 -7.75 5.45 18.09
CA ILE A 14 -6.66 6.06 17.33
C ILE A 14 -6.48 7.52 17.75
N SER A 15 -7.57 8.30 17.87
CA SER A 15 -7.48 9.71 18.27
C SER A 15 -6.97 9.89 19.71
N LEU A 16 -7.47 9.09 20.66
CA LEU A 16 -7.05 9.14 22.06
C LEU A 16 -5.58 8.75 22.25
N LEU A 17 -5.13 7.67 21.59
CA LEU A 17 -3.72 7.27 21.63
C LEU A 17 -2.80 8.33 21.02
N THR A 18 -3.24 9.01 19.95
CA THR A 18 -2.48 10.10 19.33
C THR A 18 -2.40 11.32 20.25
N GLU A 19 -3.49 11.67 20.94
CA GLU A 19 -3.50 12.76 21.92
C GLU A 19 -2.59 12.44 23.12
N TRP A 20 -2.66 11.22 23.65
CA TRP A 20 -1.81 10.78 24.75
C TRP A 20 -0.33 10.80 24.38
N ARG A 21 0.02 10.41 23.14
CA ARG A 21 1.38 10.53 22.62
C ARG A 21 1.83 11.98 22.48
N ASN A 22 0.98 12.88 21.97
CA ASN A 22 1.29 14.30 21.87
C ASN A 22 1.50 14.98 23.24
N ILE A 23 0.76 14.54 24.27
CA ILE A 23 0.94 15.05 25.64
C ILE A 23 2.29 14.59 26.20
N ILE A 24 2.68 13.35 25.95
CA ILE A 24 3.96 12.80 26.41
C ILE A 24 5.14 13.45 25.69
N ASP A 25 5.01 13.71 24.40
CA ASP A 25 6.08 14.36 23.60
C ASP A 25 6.39 15.78 24.08
N ARG A 26 5.44 16.44 24.78
CA ARG A 26 5.65 17.75 25.44
C ARG A 26 6.47 17.67 26.72
N TYR A 27 6.61 16.50 27.33
CA TYR A 27 7.36 16.28 28.56
C TYR A 27 8.45 15.21 28.37
N PRO A 28 9.47 15.48 27.53
CA PRO A 28 10.53 14.50 27.24
C PRO A 28 11.34 14.12 28.49
N ASP A 29 11.35 14.98 29.51
CA ASP A 29 12.10 14.77 30.76
C ASP A 29 11.61 13.56 31.58
N LEU A 30 10.37 13.10 31.39
CA LEU A 30 9.81 11.99 32.17
C LEU A 30 9.98 10.60 31.52
N ASN A 31 10.44 10.50 30.27
CA ASN A 31 10.69 9.24 29.54
C ASN A 31 9.56 8.18 29.68
N VAL A 32 8.30 8.63 29.62
CA VAL A 32 7.11 7.78 29.83
C VAL A 32 6.64 7.24 28.48
N THR A 33 6.25 5.97 28.45
CA THR A 33 5.60 5.35 27.29
C THR A 33 4.16 4.96 27.63
N VAL A 34 3.23 5.26 26.72
CA VAL A 34 1.83 4.82 26.85
C VAL A 34 1.71 3.38 26.36
N TYR A 35 1.37 2.48 27.28
CA TYR A 35 1.08 1.09 26.97
C TYR A 35 -0.44 0.86 26.97
N GLU A 36 -1.00 0.58 25.80
CA GLU A 36 -2.36 0.04 25.65
C GLU A 36 -2.28 -1.28 24.88
N PRO A 37 -2.99 -2.36 25.30
CA PRO A 37 -2.95 -3.66 24.63
C PRO A 37 -3.36 -3.62 23.14
N GLY A 38 -4.04 -2.56 22.68
CA GLY A 38 -4.39 -2.34 21.26
C GLY A 38 -3.46 -1.40 20.49
N ALA A 39 -2.42 -0.83 21.12
CA ALA A 39 -1.60 0.22 20.53
C ALA A 39 -0.86 -0.23 19.25
N MET A 40 -0.45 -1.51 19.19
CA MET A 40 0.22 -2.08 18.01
C MET A 40 -0.66 -2.05 16.75
N PHE A 41 -1.96 -2.35 16.89
CA PHE A 41 -2.89 -2.33 15.75
C PHE A 41 -3.14 -0.90 15.27
N VAL A 42 -3.27 0.04 16.21
CA VAL A 42 -3.42 1.47 15.91
C VAL A 42 -2.22 2.01 15.14
N ASP A 43 -0.99 1.70 15.57
CA ASP A 43 0.23 2.06 14.84
C ASP A 43 0.27 1.47 13.43
N GLN A 44 -0.14 0.20 13.29
CA GLN A 44 -0.18 -0.46 12.00
C GLN A 44 -1.15 0.23 11.05
N MET A 45 -2.35 0.61 11.51
CA MET A 45 -3.35 1.32 10.70
C MET A 45 -2.89 2.74 10.31
N LEU A 46 -2.30 3.49 11.25
CA LEU A 46 -1.75 4.83 11.00
C LEU A 46 -0.66 4.83 9.91
N SER A 47 0.22 3.83 9.95
CA SER A 47 1.32 3.70 8.98
C SER A 47 0.87 3.08 7.65
N LEU A 48 -0.23 2.33 7.65
CA LEU A 48 -0.64 1.47 6.54
C LEU A 48 -0.73 2.22 5.22
N ARG A 49 -1.38 3.40 5.22
CA ARG A 49 -1.57 4.21 4.02
C ARG A 49 -0.25 4.59 3.35
N SER A 50 0.72 5.03 4.15
CA SER A 50 2.04 5.42 3.65
C SER A 50 2.82 4.21 3.14
N VAL A 51 2.74 3.09 3.87
CA VAL A 51 3.40 1.84 3.49
C VAL A 51 2.81 1.28 2.19
N THR A 52 1.48 1.22 2.05
CA THR A 52 0.79 0.73 0.84
C THR A 52 1.22 1.48 -0.41
N ILE A 53 1.27 2.81 -0.36
CA ILE A 53 1.65 3.62 -1.53
C ILE A 53 3.13 3.36 -1.88
N LYS A 54 4.01 3.31 -0.89
CA LYS A 54 5.44 3.05 -1.10
C LYS A 54 5.68 1.65 -1.67
N THR A 55 5.03 0.64 -1.13
CA THR A 55 5.18 -0.75 -1.59
C THR A 55 4.60 -0.91 -3.00
N ALA A 56 3.43 -0.34 -3.28
CA ALA A 56 2.83 -0.37 -4.61
C ALA A 56 3.74 0.29 -5.67
N LEU A 57 4.28 1.48 -5.38
CA LEU A 57 5.22 2.17 -6.28
C LEU A 57 6.50 1.36 -6.49
N LEU A 58 7.06 0.77 -5.43
CA LEU A 58 8.27 -0.04 -5.52
C LEU A 58 8.04 -1.29 -6.37
N THR A 59 6.92 -1.99 -6.18
CA THR A 59 6.52 -3.14 -6.99
C THR A 59 6.30 -2.73 -8.46
N LEU A 60 5.70 -1.57 -8.70
CA LEU A 60 5.51 -1.06 -10.06
C LEU A 60 6.84 -0.82 -10.79
N LEU A 61 7.79 -0.16 -10.10
CA LEU A 61 9.11 0.13 -10.64
C LEU A 61 9.89 -1.15 -10.92
N SER A 62 9.89 -2.10 -9.98
CA SER A 62 10.61 -3.36 -10.17
C SER A 62 10.06 -4.14 -11.36
N MET A 63 8.74 -4.22 -11.52
CA MET A 63 8.11 -4.91 -12.65
C MET A 63 8.38 -4.20 -13.99
N THR A 64 8.39 -2.87 -14.01
CA THR A 64 8.77 -2.10 -15.21
C THR A 64 10.21 -2.39 -15.64
N ILE A 65 11.13 -2.48 -14.69
CA ILE A 65 12.54 -2.80 -14.95
C ILE A 65 12.68 -4.22 -15.50
N VAL A 66 12.00 -5.21 -14.91
CA VAL A 66 12.02 -6.60 -15.38
C VAL A 66 11.45 -6.71 -16.79
N CYS A 67 10.31 -6.05 -17.07
CA CYS A 67 9.72 -6.03 -18.41
C CYS A 67 10.65 -5.35 -19.45
N ALA A 68 11.34 -4.27 -19.08
CA ALA A 68 12.29 -3.59 -19.96
C ALA A 68 13.52 -4.45 -20.29
N ILE A 69 13.97 -5.30 -19.36
CA ILE A 69 15.09 -6.23 -19.58
C ILE A 69 14.67 -7.39 -20.48
N PHE A 70 13.46 -7.93 -20.32
CA PHE A 70 13.00 -9.11 -21.05
C PHE A 70 12.54 -8.84 -22.49
N MET A 71 12.14 -7.60 -22.83
CA MET A 71 11.51 -7.30 -24.12
C MET A 71 12.36 -6.35 -24.99
N PRO A 72 13.01 -6.83 -26.07
CA PRO A 72 13.90 -6.01 -26.91
C PRO A 72 13.18 -5.03 -27.87
N ASN A 73 11.85 -5.09 -27.97
CA ASN A 73 11.07 -4.22 -28.88
C ASN A 73 10.43 -3.02 -28.17
N VAL A 74 10.95 -1.82 -28.45
CA VAL A 74 10.58 -0.53 -27.84
C VAL A 74 9.09 -0.17 -27.92
N CYS A 75 8.38 -0.50 -29.00
CA CYS A 75 6.94 -0.22 -29.11
C CYS A 75 6.11 -1.03 -28.09
N SER A 76 6.50 -2.26 -27.79
CA SER A 76 5.81 -3.10 -26.80
C SER A 76 6.15 -2.68 -25.37
N VAL A 77 7.37 -2.18 -25.15
CA VAL A 77 7.77 -1.60 -23.86
C VAL A 77 6.98 -0.32 -23.59
N LEU A 78 6.73 0.51 -24.61
CA LEU A 78 5.97 1.76 -24.45
C LEU A 78 4.50 1.49 -24.08
N THR A 79 3.84 0.54 -24.75
CA THR A 79 2.45 0.17 -24.44
C THR A 79 2.32 -0.53 -23.09
N ALA A 80 3.30 -1.38 -22.72
CA ALA A 80 3.39 -1.95 -21.38
C ALA A 80 3.58 -0.85 -20.32
N SER A 81 4.48 0.11 -20.54
CA SER A 81 4.72 1.23 -19.61
C SER A 81 3.50 2.12 -19.43
N VAL A 82 2.76 2.42 -20.51
CA VAL A 82 1.50 3.18 -20.45
C VAL A 82 0.41 2.39 -19.70
N SER A 83 0.34 1.08 -19.90
CA SER A 83 -0.61 0.22 -19.17
C SER A 83 -0.27 0.18 -17.68
N ILE A 84 1.01 0.07 -17.34
CA ILE A 84 1.51 0.11 -15.96
C ILE A 84 1.23 1.48 -15.31
N ALA A 85 1.46 2.60 -16.01
CA ALA A 85 1.15 3.94 -15.53
C ALA A 85 -0.38 4.17 -15.36
N SER A 86 -1.18 3.56 -16.24
CA SER A 86 -2.64 3.57 -16.13
C SER A 86 -3.12 2.79 -14.91
N ILE A 87 -2.55 1.62 -14.64
CA ILE A 87 -2.84 0.82 -13.46
C ILE A 87 -2.39 1.55 -12.18
N SER A 88 -1.21 2.19 -12.18
CA SER A 88 -0.71 2.93 -11.00
C SER A 88 -1.61 4.12 -10.65
N THR A 89 -2.02 4.89 -11.67
CA THR A 89 -2.95 6.01 -11.51
C THR A 89 -4.34 5.51 -11.12
N GLY A 90 -4.77 4.38 -11.68
CA GLY A 90 -6.04 3.72 -11.35
C GLY A 90 -6.10 3.24 -9.90
N VAL A 91 -5.03 2.63 -9.37
CA VAL A 91 -4.99 2.16 -7.97
C VAL A 91 -5.01 3.34 -7.00
N ILE A 92 -4.23 4.39 -7.25
CA ILE A 92 -4.23 5.61 -6.43
C ILE A 92 -5.60 6.32 -6.51
N GLY A 93 -6.19 6.36 -7.70
CA GLY A 93 -7.51 6.93 -7.95
C GLY A 93 -8.62 6.18 -7.22
N PHE A 94 -8.66 4.85 -7.34
CA PHE A 94 -9.61 4.00 -6.60
C PHE A 94 -9.45 4.18 -5.09
N MET A 95 -8.22 4.25 -4.58
CA MET A 95 -7.96 4.48 -3.15
C MET A 95 -8.42 5.85 -2.68
N SER A 96 -8.39 6.86 -3.55
CA SER A 96 -8.91 8.20 -3.25
C SER A 96 -10.43 8.27 -3.33
N GLN A 97 -11.07 7.46 -4.18
CA GLN A 97 -12.48 7.58 -4.51
C GLN A 97 -13.38 6.68 -3.65
N PHE A 98 -12.82 5.60 -3.07
CA PHE A 98 -13.60 4.63 -2.31
C PHE A 98 -13.77 4.95 -0.82
N SER A 99 -13.06 5.94 -0.25
CA SER A 99 -13.07 6.23 1.20
C SER A 99 -12.99 4.97 2.07
N PHE A 100 -12.38 3.89 1.56
CA PHE A 100 -12.27 2.62 2.26
C PHE A 100 -11.20 2.77 3.34
N ASP A 101 -11.51 2.31 4.54
CA ASP A 101 -10.52 2.16 5.59
C ASP A 101 -9.44 1.19 5.11
N LEU A 102 -8.22 1.71 4.98
CA LEU A 102 -7.09 0.93 4.50
C LEU A 102 -6.72 -0.10 5.57
N ASP A 103 -7.06 -1.36 5.28
CA ASP A 103 -6.76 -2.51 6.12
C ASP A 103 -5.59 -3.33 5.52
N PRO A 104 -4.76 -4.04 6.34
CA PRO A 104 -3.68 -4.87 5.82
C PRO A 104 -4.13 -5.91 4.79
N ILE A 105 -5.35 -6.43 4.91
CA ILE A 105 -5.91 -7.41 3.97
C ILE A 105 -6.10 -6.76 2.59
N LEU A 106 -6.65 -5.54 2.56
CA LEU A 106 -6.84 -4.80 1.31
C LEU A 106 -5.50 -4.44 0.66
N MET A 107 -4.49 -4.06 1.44
CA MET A 107 -3.14 -3.85 0.93
C MET A 107 -2.58 -5.12 0.25
N ALA A 108 -2.77 -6.29 0.86
CA ALA A 108 -2.32 -7.55 0.27
C ALA A 108 -3.08 -7.88 -1.03
N CYS A 109 -4.40 -7.69 -1.05
CA CYS A 109 -5.22 -7.88 -2.25
C CYS A 109 -4.76 -6.96 -3.40
N LEU A 110 -4.45 -5.69 -3.12
CA LEU A 110 -3.94 -4.73 -4.10
C LEU A 110 -2.59 -5.18 -4.69
N LEU A 111 -1.65 -5.62 -3.85
CA LEU A 111 -0.36 -6.14 -4.31
C LEU A 111 -0.52 -7.40 -5.17
N MET A 112 -1.43 -8.29 -4.79
CA MET A 112 -1.75 -9.49 -5.56
C MET A 112 -2.33 -9.15 -6.93
N THR A 113 -3.22 -8.15 -7.02
CA THR A 113 -3.80 -7.72 -8.31
C THR A 113 -2.75 -7.12 -9.23
N ILE A 114 -1.81 -6.33 -8.70
CA ILE A 114 -0.68 -5.80 -9.47
C ILE A 114 0.18 -6.95 -10.02
N GLY A 115 0.49 -7.95 -9.19
CA GLY A 115 1.28 -9.12 -9.61
C GLY A 115 0.62 -9.92 -10.74
N MET A 116 -0.67 -10.23 -10.61
CA MET A 116 -1.43 -10.96 -11.64
C MET A 116 -1.53 -10.17 -12.96
N SER A 117 -1.61 -8.84 -12.90
CA SER A 117 -1.63 -8.02 -14.11
C SER A 117 -0.32 -8.11 -14.91
N VAL A 118 0.83 -8.22 -14.23
CA VAL A 118 2.14 -8.33 -14.88
C VAL A 118 2.34 -9.73 -15.46
N ASP A 119 1.92 -10.76 -14.74
CA ASP A 119 1.93 -12.15 -15.23
C ASP A 119 1.19 -12.29 -16.57
N TYR A 120 0.02 -11.64 -16.68
CA TYR A 120 -0.75 -11.60 -17.93
C TYR A 120 0.04 -10.94 -19.08
N ILE A 121 0.68 -9.79 -18.84
CA ILE A 121 1.48 -9.10 -19.86
C ILE A 121 2.67 -9.95 -20.29
N ALA A 122 3.35 -10.61 -19.34
CA ALA A 122 4.46 -11.51 -19.63
C ALA A 122 4.01 -12.70 -20.50
N HIS A 123 2.89 -13.35 -20.16
CA HIS A 123 2.33 -14.45 -20.96
C HIS A 123 2.04 -14.05 -22.41
N ILE A 124 1.42 -12.88 -22.62
CA ILE A 124 1.16 -12.34 -23.95
C ILE A 124 2.45 -12.00 -24.69
N ALA A 125 3.44 -11.40 -23.99
CA ALA A 125 4.75 -11.07 -24.55
C ALA A 125 5.48 -12.33 -25.05
N TYR A 126 5.51 -13.41 -24.25
CA TYR A 126 6.11 -14.68 -24.64
C TYR A 126 5.43 -15.30 -25.85
N HIS A 127 4.09 -15.34 -25.88
CA HIS A 127 3.35 -15.89 -27.01
C HIS A 127 3.57 -15.08 -28.29
N PHE A 128 3.64 -13.75 -28.18
CA PHE A 128 3.93 -12.88 -29.32
C PHE A 128 5.36 -13.08 -29.86
N GLN A 129 6.33 -13.30 -28.97
CA GLN A 129 7.73 -13.51 -29.35
C GLN A 129 7.99 -14.90 -29.98
N VAL A 130 7.26 -15.93 -29.55
CA VAL A 130 7.32 -17.28 -30.14
C VAL A 130 6.57 -17.35 -31.47
N GLY A 131 5.48 -16.60 -31.64
CA GLY A 131 4.71 -16.57 -32.89
C GLY A 131 5.40 -15.89 -34.08
N PHE A 132 6.58 -15.31 -33.88
CA PHE A 132 7.37 -14.66 -34.93
C PHE A 132 8.59 -15.48 -35.40
N ILE A 133 8.73 -16.73 -34.92
CA ILE A 133 9.75 -17.71 -35.36
C ILE A 133 9.10 -18.83 -36.16
#